data_AF-A0A1Y5DII2-F1
#
_entry.id   AF-A0A1Y5DII2-F1
#
_cell.length_a   1.000
_cell.length_b   1.000
_cell.length_c   1.000
_cell.angle_alpha   90.00
_cell.angle_beta   90.00
_cell.angle_gamma   90.00
#
_symmetry.space_group_name_H-M   'P 1'
#
loop_
_entity.id
_entity.type
_entity.pdbx_description
1 polymer ?
#
loop_
_entity_poly.entity_id
_entity_poly.type
_entity_poly.pdbx_seq_one_letter_code
_entity_poly.pdbx_strand_id
1 'polypeptide(L)' 'MEAQIIAINRYCPRSGKRVSQDSLTEYQGHTVGFCNPGCRDDFRNNLANCEKDRIYFDVLIKEMS' A
#
# COMPACT_ATOMS: atom_id res chain seq x y z
N MET A 1 4.96 21.08 -9.26
CA MET A 1 5.39 19.67 -9.24
C MET A 1 4.38 18.91 -8.41
N GLU A 2 3.30 18.45 -9.05
CA GLU A 2 2.31 17.64 -8.36
C GLU A 2 2.91 16.25 -8.20
N ALA A 3 3.11 15.83 -6.95
CA ALA A 3 3.46 14.46 -6.63
C ALA A 3 2.31 13.58 -7.12
N GLN A 4 2.42 13.08 -8.35
CA GLN A 4 1.51 12.10 -8.89
C GLN A 4 1.45 10.96 -7.87
N ILE A 5 0.27 10.74 -7.33
CA ILE A 5 0.05 9.70 -6.33
C ILE A 5 0.26 8.37 -7.07
N ILE A 6 1.48 7.84 -6.97
CA ILE A 6 1.89 6.60 -7.65
C ILE A 6 1.10 5.42 -7.05
N ALA A 7 0.80 5.48 -5.75
CA ALA A 7 0.09 4.44 -5.03
C ALA A 7 -1.43 4.58 -5.13
N ILE A 8 -2.15 3.48 -5.34
CA ILE A 8 -3.63 3.47 -5.36
C ILE A 8 -4.25 3.90 -4.02
N ASN A 9 -3.49 3.85 -2.93
CA ASN A 9 -3.93 4.26 -1.61
C ASN A 9 -3.25 5.55 -1.12
N ARG A 10 -4.03 6.41 -0.46
CA ARG A 10 -3.55 7.66 0.16
C ARG A 10 -3.10 7.49 1.62
N TYR A 11 -3.63 6.47 2.29
CA TYR A 11 -3.39 6.21 3.70
C TYR A 11 -2.95 4.75 3.91
N CYS A 12 -2.11 4.54 4.91
CA CYS A 12 -1.61 3.23 5.31
C CYS A 12 -2.75 2.41 5.95
N PRO A 13 -3.03 1.18 5.47
CA PRO A 13 -4.11 0.35 6.02
C PRO A 13 -3.93 -0.02 7.49
N ARG A 14 -2.70 -0.03 8.00
CA ARG A 14 -2.39 -0.41 9.38
C ARG A 14 -2.66 0.67 10.40
N SER A 15 -2.25 1.91 10.08
CA SER A 15 -2.19 3.01 11.05
C SER A 15 -3.06 4.21 10.64
N GLY A 16 -3.58 4.27 9.41
CA GLY A 16 -4.31 5.42 8.89
C GLY A 16 -3.46 6.66 8.60
N LYS A 17 -2.15 6.61 8.83
CA LYS A 17 -1.20 7.68 8.47
C LYS A 17 -1.08 7.81 6.95
N ARG A 18 -0.71 8.99 6.46
CA ARG A 18 -0.45 9.19 5.02
C ARG A 18 0.66 8.25 4.53
N VAL A 19 0.51 7.81 3.28
CA VAL A 19 1.56 7.07 2.57
C VAL A 19 2.78 7.97 2.37
N SER A 20 3.96 7.38 2.54
CA SER A 20 5.24 8.00 2.22
C SER A 20 5.74 7.51 0.85
N GLN A 21 6.27 8.41 0.04
CA GLN A 21 6.79 8.08 -1.30
C GLN A 21 8.03 7.17 -1.26
N ASP A 22 8.75 7.15 -0.14
CA ASP A 22 9.88 6.24 0.09
C ASP A 22 9.41 4.80 0.47
N SER A 23 8.12 4.65 0.75
CA SER A 23 7.52 3.44 1.34
C SER A 23 6.51 2.77 0.41
N LEU A 24 6.84 2.72 -0.88
CA LEU A 24 6.02 2.13 -1.94
C LEU A 24 6.44 0.71 -2.28
N THR A 25 5.51 -0.12 -2.72
CA THR A 25 5.74 -1.47 -3.23
C THR A 25 4.67 -1.84 -4.26
N GLU A 26 4.93 -2.86 -5.08
CA GLU A 26 3.95 -3.38 -6.02
C GLU A 26 3.11 -4.49 -5.37
N TYR A 27 1.81 -4.52 -5.67
CA TYR A 27 0.87 -5.56 -5.26
C TYR A 27 -0.17 -5.78 -6.37
N GLN A 28 -0.28 -7.01 -6.88
CA GLN A 28 -1.18 -7.38 -7.99
C GLN A 28 -1.04 -6.48 -9.24
N GLY A 29 0.17 -5.99 -9.54
CA GLY A 29 0.42 -5.08 -10.68
C GLY A 29 0.05 -3.62 -10.42
N HIS A 30 -0.41 -3.28 -9.21
CA HIS A 30 -0.67 -1.91 -8.77
C HIS A 30 0.40 -1.45 -7.78
N THR A 31 0.79 -0.18 -7.85
CA THR A 31 1.62 0.40 -6.80
C THR A 31 0.76 0.67 -5.57
N VAL A 32 1.20 0.19 -4.42
CA VAL A 32 0.60 0.44 -3.10
C VAL A 32 1.64 1.07 -2.18
N GLY A 33 1.20 1.76 -1.13
CA GLY A 33 2.10 2.50 -0.25
C GLY A 33 1.79 2.36 1.23
N PHE A 34 2.81 2.59 2.04
CA PHE A 34 2.76 2.51 3.50
C PHE A 34 3.25 3.80 4.14
N CYS A 35 3.03 3.93 5.46
CA CYS A 35 3.46 5.11 6.20
C CYS A 35 4.97 5.15 6.48
N ASN A 36 5.68 4.02 6.36
CA ASN A 36 7.12 3.93 6.55
C ASN A 36 7.69 2.69 5.83
N PRO A 37 9.02 2.64 5.61
CA PRO A 37 9.68 1.52 4.94
C PRO A 37 9.50 0.22 5.70
N GLY A 38 9.51 0.24 7.04
CA GLY A 38 9.31 -0.96 7.86
C GLY A 38 7.99 -1.69 7.59
N CYS A 39 6.88 -0.96 7.43
CA CYS A 39 5.58 -1.53 7.07
C CYS A 39 5.58 -2.07 5.64
N ARG A 40 6.25 -1.37 4.71
CA ARG A 40 6.45 -1.85 3.35
C ARG A 40 7.25 -3.16 3.32
N ASP A 41 8.36 -3.20 4.04
CA ASP A 41 9.27 -4.35 4.09
C ASP A 41 8.60 -5.55 4.77
N ASP A 42 7.86 -5.33 5.85
CA ASP A 42 7.04 -6.37 6.49
C ASP A 42 5.97 -6.90 5.53
N PHE A 43 5.24 -6.02 4.83
CA PHE A 43 4.27 -6.45 3.83
C PHE A 43 4.93 -7.26 2.69
N ARG A 44 6.06 -6.78 2.16
CA ARG A 44 6.80 -7.44 1.08
C ARG A 44 7.36 -8.80 1.49
N ASN A 45 7.90 -8.90 2.70
CA ASN A 45 8.51 -10.13 3.19
C ASN A 45 7.47 -11.12 3.76
N ASN A 46 6.30 -10.63 4.19
CA ASN A 46 5.34 -11.41 4.95
C ASN A 46 3.89 -11.31 4.42
N LEU A 47 3.73 -11.35 3.10
CA LEU A 47 2.43 -11.25 2.41
C LEU A 47 1.37 -12.23 2.94
N ALA A 48 1.75 -13.42 3.42
CA ALA A 48 0.81 -14.40 3.94
C ALA A 48 0.17 -13.97 5.28
N ASN A 49 0.92 -13.27 6.13
CA ASN A 49 0.46 -12.82 7.44
C ASN A 49 -0.19 -11.43 7.41
N CYS A 50 -0.10 -10.73 6.29
CA CYS A 50 -0.65 -9.41 6.08
C CYS A 50 -2.06 -9.45 5.46
N GLU A 51 -2.93 -10.35 5.93
CA GLU A 51 -4.28 -10.56 5.37
C GLU A 51 -5.09 -9.26 5.30
N LYS A 52 -5.10 -8.47 6.38
CA LYS A 52 -5.84 -7.20 6.44
C LYS A 52 -5.34 -6.17 5.43
N ASP A 53 -4.03 -6.10 5.23
CA ASP A 53 -3.42 -5.19 4.24
C ASP A 53 -3.84 -5.62 2.83
N ARG A 54 -3.81 -6.93 2.55
CA ARG A 54 -4.22 -7.49 1.26
C ARG A 54 -5.69 -7.25 0.97
N ILE A 55 -6.58 -7.52 1.92
CA ILE A 55 -8.02 -7.26 1.78
C ILE A 55 -8.27 -5.79 1.47
N TYR A 56 -7.58 -4.87 2.16
CA TYR A 56 -7.70 -3.44 1.89
C TYR A 56 -7.30 -3.09 0.45
N PHE A 57 -6.15 -3.59 -0.02
CA PHE A 57 -5.72 -3.33 -1.39
C PHE A 57 -6.61 -4.00 -2.43
N ASP A 58 -7.09 -5.21 -2.16
CA ASP A 58 -7.98 -5.96 -3.05
C ASP A 58 -9.31 -5.22 -3.28
N VAL A 59 -9.88 -4.65 -2.22
CA VAL A 59 -11.04 -3.75 -2.33
C VAL A 59 -10.71 -2.54 -3.19
N LEU A 60 -9.58 -1.86 -2.95
CA LEU A 60 -9.21 -0.70 -3.77
C LEU A 60 -9.02 -1.05 -5.25
N ILE A 61 -8.40 -2.19 -5.55
CA ILE A 61 -8.19 -2.66 -6.92
C ILE A 61 -9.54 -2.96 -7.59
N LYS A 62 -10.45 -3.61 -6.87
CA LYS A 62 -11.80 -3.89 -7.35
C LYS A 62 -12.60 -2.63 -7.64
N GLU A 63 -12.51 -1.61 -6.78
CA GLU A 63 -13.21 -0.33 -6.99
C GLU A 63 -12.61 0.51 -8.14
N MET A 64 -11.39 0.19 -8.58
CA MET A 64 -10.71 0.84 -9.71
C MET A 64 -10.84 0.08 -11.04
N SER A 65 -11.45 -1.12 -11.04
CA SER A 65 -11.66 -1.97 -12.22
C SER A 65 -13.03 -1.77 -12.86
#